data_AF-A0A938EB96-F1
#
_entry.id   AF-A0A938EB96-F1
#
_cell.length_a   1.000
_cell.length_b   1.000
_cell.length_c   1.000
_cell.angle_alpha   90.00
_cell.angle_beta   90.00
_cell.angle_gamma   90.00
#
_symmetry.space_group_name_H-M   'P 1'
#
loop_
_entity.id
_entity.type
_entity.pdbx_description
1 polymer ?
#
loop_
_entity_poly.entity_id
_entity_poly.type
_entity_poly.pdbx_seq_one_letter_code
_entity_poly.pdbx_strand_id
1 'polypeptide(L)'
;MTFSGVLGATWDMYVRFFLKFFLLALVVFAAVNAVFAVLVEALGTETDGRRLLVFAIGAAISLVGTFWLQGAMVFAVEDVRDGTSDSSTMDILRKVSPHLGTLVLAGILAGFAIGVGFMLLVIPGLFLLTIWSVIAPSIVVEGKRVPEAFSRSLQLVR
;
A
#
# COMPACT_ATOMS: atom_id res chain seq x y z
N MET A 1 -21.28 22.80 9.39
CA MET A 1 -19.97 23.02 8.76
C MET A 1 -20.21 23.48 7.33
N THR A 2 -19.62 24.60 6.90
CA THR A 2 -19.76 25.09 5.52
C THR A 2 -18.78 24.34 4.61
N PHE A 3 -19.14 24.15 3.33
CA PHE A 3 -18.32 23.46 2.34
C PHE A 3 -16.91 24.06 2.23
N SER A 4 -16.79 25.39 2.32
CA SER A 4 -15.49 26.09 2.34
C SER A 4 -14.67 25.79 3.59
N GLY A 5 -15.31 25.59 4.74
CA GLY A 5 -14.64 25.24 5.99
C GLY A 5 -14.02 23.84 5.95
N VAL A 6 -14.70 22.88 5.31
CA VAL A 6 -14.17 21.52 5.14
C VAL A 6 -13.01 21.52 4.14
N LEU A 7 -13.16 22.16 2.99
CA LEU A 7 -12.09 22.28 1.99
C LEU A 7 -10.84 22.98 2.57
N GLY A 8 -11.03 24.07 3.31
CA GLY A 8 -9.93 24.78 3.95
C GLY A 8 -9.22 23.93 5.01
N ALA A 9 -9.96 23.19 5.83
CA ALA A 9 -9.39 22.29 6.82
C ALA A 9 -8.59 21.14 6.17
N THR A 10 -9.13 20.51 5.12
CA THR A 10 -8.42 19.45 4.39
C THR A 10 -7.18 19.98 3.68
N TRP A 11 -7.26 21.19 3.10
CA TRP A 11 -6.14 21.85 2.44
C TRP A 11 -5.01 22.22 3.41
N ASP A 12 -5.35 22.80 4.58
CA ASP A 12 -4.37 23.11 5.61
C ASP A 12 -3.66 21.85 6.10
N MET A 13 -4.41 20.76 6.31
CA MET A 13 -3.86 19.47 6.68
C MET A 13 -2.90 18.93 5.59
N TYR A 14 -3.23 19.09 4.31
CA TYR A 14 -2.34 18.67 3.22
C TYR A 14 -1.01 19.46 3.21
N VAL A 15 -1.07 20.79 3.25
CA VAL A 15 0.12 21.65 3.12
C VAL A 15 0.99 21.58 4.36
N ARG A 16 0.38 21.54 5.56
CA ARG A 16 1.09 21.55 6.83
C ARG A 16 1.89 20.28 7.09
N PHE A 17 1.41 19.13 6.59
CA PHE A 17 2.05 17.83 6.78
C PHE A 17 2.76 17.30 5.53
N PHE A 18 2.73 18.05 4.43
CA PHE A 18 3.36 17.69 3.16
C PHE A 18 4.80 17.18 3.36
N LEU A 19 5.60 17.90 4.13
CA LEU A 19 7.00 17.53 4.34
C LEU A 19 7.17 16.22 5.15
N LYS A 20 6.37 16.00 6.20
CA LYS A 20 6.38 14.76 7.00
C LYS A 20 6.02 13.56 6.11
N PHE A 21 4.95 13.69 5.33
CA PHE A 21 4.51 12.64 4.41
C PHE A 21 5.50 12.40 3.27
N PHE A 22 6.06 13.47 2.70
CA PHE A 22 7.07 13.39 1.65
C PHE A 22 8.33 12.68 2.14
N LEU A 23 8.84 13.03 3.33
CA LEU A 23 10.01 12.39 3.91
C LEU A 23 9.76 10.92 4.25
N LEU A 24 8.59 10.59 4.79
CA LEU A 24 8.19 9.21 5.05
C LEU A 24 8.14 8.39 3.75
N ALA A 25 7.50 8.93 2.71
CA ALA A 25 7.44 8.33 1.39
C ALA A 25 8.85 8.15 0.79
N LEU A 26 9.69 9.19 0.89
CA LEU A 26 11.06 9.19 0.40
C LEU A 26 11.89 8.07 1.04
N VAL A 27 11.83 7.94 2.36
CA VAL A 27 12.58 6.90 3.10
C VAL A 27 12.12 5.50 2.70
N VAL A 28 10.80 5.28 2.66
CA VAL A 28 10.23 3.98 2.30
C VAL A 28 10.58 3.62 0.86
N PHE A 29 10.36 4.52 -0.11
CA PHE A 29 10.70 4.27 -1.51
C PHE A 29 12.19 4.11 -1.73
N ALA A 30 13.05 4.91 -1.08
CA ALA A 30 14.48 4.78 -1.22
C ALA A 30 14.96 3.41 -0.72
N ALA A 31 14.47 2.95 0.44
CA ALA A 31 14.83 1.64 0.98
C ALA A 31 14.36 0.50 0.05
N VAL A 32 13.10 0.55 -0.38
CA VAL A 32 12.52 -0.48 -1.27
C VAL A 32 13.24 -0.53 -2.62
N ASN A 33 13.52 0.63 -3.23
CA ASN A 33 14.23 0.69 -4.50
C ASN A 33 15.70 0.29 -4.38
N ALA A 34 16.36 0.62 -3.26
CA ALA A 34 17.74 0.18 -3.02
C ALA A 34 17.83 -1.35 -2.95
N VAL A 35 16.91 -2.00 -2.21
CA VAL A 35 16.83 -3.47 -2.16
C VAL A 35 16.56 -4.05 -3.54
N PHE A 36 15.62 -3.46 -4.29
CA PHE A 36 15.33 -3.91 -5.64
C PHE A 36 16.54 -3.77 -6.59
N ALA A 37 17.25 -2.65 -6.54
CA ALA A 37 18.44 -2.42 -7.37
C ALA A 37 19.55 -3.44 -7.09
N VAL A 38 19.83 -3.74 -5.81
CA VAL A 38 20.79 -4.78 -5.43
C VAL A 38 20.35 -6.16 -5.94
N LEU A 39 19.05 -6.45 -5.89
CA LEU A 39 18.49 -7.72 -6.33
C LEU A 39 18.56 -7.89 -7.86
N VAL A 40 18.31 -6.82 -8.62
CA VAL A 40 18.48 -6.80 -10.08
C VAL A 40 19.93 -7.08 -10.45
N GLU A 41 20.87 -6.39 -9.81
CA GLU A 41 22.31 -6.57 -10.03
C GLU A 41 22.75 -8.01 -9.69
N ALA A 42 22.29 -8.54 -8.56
CA ALA A 42 22.65 -9.89 -8.11
C ALA A 42 22.09 -11.02 -8.99
N LEU A 43 20.86 -10.88 -9.49
CA LEU A 43 20.23 -11.90 -10.32
C LEU A 43 20.69 -11.82 -11.79
N GLY A 44 21.01 -10.62 -12.26
CA GLY A 44 21.35 -10.33 -13.65
C GLY A 44 20.18 -10.54 -14.62
N THR A 45 20.23 -9.88 -15.77
CA THR A 45 19.13 -9.87 -16.76
C THR A 45 19.55 -10.42 -18.13
N GLU A 46 20.57 -11.27 -18.16
CA GLU A 46 21.20 -11.74 -19.40
C GLU A 46 20.33 -12.73 -20.20
N THR A 47 19.45 -13.47 -19.53
CA THR A 47 18.58 -14.48 -20.16
C THR A 47 17.11 -14.09 -20.00
N ASP A 48 16.26 -14.43 -20.98
CA ASP A 48 14.82 -14.13 -20.94
C ASP A 48 14.12 -14.70 -19.70
N GLY A 49 14.51 -15.91 -19.25
CA GLY A 49 13.99 -16.48 -18.00
C GLY A 49 14.34 -15.66 -16.75
N ARG A 50 15.56 -15.10 -16.68
CA ARG A 50 15.97 -14.23 -15.55
C ARG A 50 15.28 -12.87 -15.62
N ARG A 51 15.08 -12.31 -16.81
CA ARG A 51 14.30 -11.07 -17.02
C ARG A 51 12.88 -11.20 -16.49
N LEU A 52 12.21 -12.31 -16.81
CA LEU A 52 10.86 -12.60 -16.29
C LEU A 52 10.84 -12.74 -14.77
N LEU A 53 11.85 -13.40 -14.19
CA LEU A 53 11.99 -13.54 -12.74
C LEU A 53 12.18 -12.19 -12.03
N VAL A 54 13.12 -11.38 -12.52
CA VAL A 54 13.40 -10.03 -12.00
C VAL A 54 12.16 -9.13 -12.15
N PHE A 55 11.44 -9.22 -13.27
CA PHE A 55 10.17 -8.51 -13.48
C PHE A 55 9.11 -8.93 -12.45
N ALA A 56 8.91 -10.23 -12.25
CA ALA A 56 7.93 -10.73 -11.29
C ALA A 56 8.26 -10.30 -9.85
N ILE A 57 9.55 -10.35 -9.47
CA ILE A 57 10.01 -9.90 -8.16
C ILE A 57 9.84 -8.38 -8.03
N GLY A 58 10.19 -7.61 -9.05
CA GLY A 58 9.99 -6.16 -9.07
C GLY A 58 8.53 -5.76 -8.94
N ALA A 59 7.63 -6.45 -9.64
CA ALA A 59 6.19 -6.26 -9.51
C ALA A 59 5.71 -6.54 -8.10
N ALA A 60 6.14 -7.65 -7.47
CA ALA A 60 5.81 -7.98 -6.09
C ALA A 60 6.34 -6.92 -5.10
N ILE A 61 7.59 -6.48 -5.26
CA ILE A 61 8.21 -5.45 -4.42
C ILE A 61 7.48 -4.11 -4.56
N SER A 62 7.13 -3.71 -5.79
CA SER A 62 6.35 -2.48 -6.03
C SER A 62 4.98 -2.55 -5.37
N LEU A 63 4.33 -3.72 -5.42
CA LEU A 63 3.04 -3.94 -4.78
C LEU A 63 3.14 -3.80 -3.25
N VAL A 64 4.13 -4.45 -2.65
CA VAL A 64 4.42 -4.35 -1.21
C VAL A 64 4.73 -2.90 -0.84
N GLY A 65 5.60 -2.22 -1.58
CA GLY A 65 5.93 -0.81 -1.37
C GLY A 65 4.71 0.10 -1.43
N THR A 66 3.78 -0.16 -2.36
CA THR A 66 2.53 0.60 -2.51
C THR A 66 1.62 0.43 -1.29
N PHE A 67 1.39 -0.81 -0.86
CA PHE A 67 0.59 -1.08 0.34
C PHE A 67 1.24 -0.56 1.61
N TRP A 68 2.58 -0.64 1.68
CA TRP A 68 3.33 -0.14 2.82
C TRP A 68 3.25 1.38 2.92
N LEU A 69 3.35 2.09 1.79
CA LEU A 69 3.14 3.54 1.71
C LEU A 69 1.70 3.92 2.07
N GLN A 70 0.70 3.19 1.58
CA GLN A 70 -0.70 3.42 1.95
C GLN A 70 -0.90 3.29 3.46
N GLY A 71 -0.37 2.23 4.07
CA GLY A 71 -0.42 2.05 5.53
C GLY A 71 0.31 3.17 6.27
N ALA A 72 1.51 3.53 5.83
CA ALA A 72 2.31 4.60 6.43
C ALA A 72 1.59 5.97 6.37
N MET A 73 0.91 6.26 5.25
CA MET A 73 0.07 7.46 5.08
C MET A 73 -1.14 7.46 6.03
N VAL A 74 -1.85 6.33 6.15
CA VAL A 74 -3.00 6.20 7.05
C VAL A 74 -2.59 6.44 8.50
N PHE A 75 -1.52 5.79 8.96
CA PHE A 75 -1.00 6.00 10.31
C PHE A 75 -0.51 7.42 10.53
N ALA A 76 0.16 8.02 9.55
CA ALA A 76 0.63 9.40 9.68
C ALA A 76 -0.54 10.42 9.72
N VAL A 77 -1.68 10.12 9.10
CA VAL A 77 -2.92 10.92 9.22
C VAL A 77 -3.59 10.70 10.59
N GLU A 78 -3.59 9.48 11.09
CA GLU A 78 -4.13 9.13 12.42
C GLU A 78 -3.32 9.78 13.55
N ASP A 79 -1.99 9.73 13.45
CA ASP A 79 -1.01 10.36 14.37
C ASP A 79 -1.16 11.89 14.40
N VAL A 80 -1.52 12.49 13.27
CA VAL A 80 -1.84 13.93 13.18
C VAL A 80 -3.19 14.26 13.79
N ARG A 81 -4.19 13.37 13.63
CA ARG A 81 -5.55 13.56 14.16
C ARG A 81 -5.61 13.42 15.68
N ASP A 82 -4.78 12.56 16.25
CA ASP A 82 -4.73 12.32 17.70
C ASP A 82 -3.79 13.30 18.44
N GLY A 83 -3.04 14.14 17.72
CA GLY A 83 -2.20 15.20 18.30
C GLY A 83 -0.96 14.70 19.06
N THR A 84 -0.72 13.40 19.07
CA THR A 84 0.41 12.75 19.76
C THR A 84 1.56 12.55 18.79
N SER A 85 2.46 13.51 18.70
CA SER A 85 3.68 13.41 17.88
C SER A 85 4.75 12.54 18.56
N ASP A 86 4.44 11.28 18.90
CA ASP A 86 5.40 10.41 19.62
C ASP A 86 5.41 8.93 19.20
N SER A 87 4.71 8.57 18.13
CA SER A 87 4.71 7.20 17.60
C SER A 87 5.99 6.94 16.78
N SER A 88 7.03 6.37 17.41
CA SER A 88 8.25 5.93 16.72
C SER A 88 7.91 5.01 15.54
N THR A 89 8.58 5.18 14.39
CA THR A 89 8.45 4.32 13.19
C THR A 89 8.53 2.82 13.54
N MET A 90 9.29 2.48 14.59
CA MET A 90 9.45 1.13 15.11
C MET A 90 8.18 0.57 15.78
N ASP A 91 7.38 1.40 16.45
CA ASP A 91 6.12 0.98 17.09
C ASP A 91 5.00 0.76 16.07
N ILE A 92 4.99 1.55 15.00
CA ILE A 92 4.11 1.34 13.84
C ILE A 92 4.47 0.02 13.16
N LEU A 93 5.76 -0.24 12.93
CA LEU A 93 6.23 -1.53 12.39
C LEU A 93 5.87 -2.70 13.31
N ARG A 94 5.96 -2.56 14.64
CA ARG A 94 5.56 -3.59 15.60
C ARG A 94 4.05 -3.86 15.60
N LYS A 95 3.21 -2.85 15.45
CA LYS A 95 1.74 -3.01 15.34
C LYS A 95 1.32 -3.65 14.02
N VAL A 96 2.01 -3.33 12.93
CA VAL A 96 1.73 -3.89 11.60
C VAL A 96 2.35 -5.27 11.39
N SER A 97 3.45 -5.59 12.10
CA SER A 97 4.20 -6.85 12.00
C SER A 97 3.36 -8.13 11.99
N PRO A 98 2.34 -8.32 12.85
CA PRO A 98 1.51 -9.52 12.84
C PRO A 98 0.64 -9.63 11.57
N HIS A 99 0.30 -8.48 10.99
CA HIS A 99 -0.58 -8.37 9.83
C HIS A 99 0.19 -8.31 8.51
N LEU A 100 1.52 -8.09 8.53
CA LEU A 100 2.36 -8.04 7.32
C LEU A 100 2.22 -9.30 6.46
N GLY A 101 2.21 -10.49 7.07
CA GLY A 101 2.05 -11.74 6.30
C GLY A 101 0.70 -11.81 5.59
N THR A 102 -0.37 -11.44 6.29
CA THR A 102 -1.73 -11.36 5.74
C THR A 102 -1.85 -10.28 4.66
N LEU A 103 -1.21 -9.13 4.86
CA LEU A 103 -1.23 -7.98 3.95
C LEU A 103 -0.45 -8.27 2.67
N VAL A 104 0.73 -8.91 2.79
CA VAL A 104 1.53 -9.36 1.64
C VAL A 104 0.78 -10.43 0.86
N LEU A 105 0.19 -11.42 1.53
CA LEU A 105 -0.56 -12.49 0.85
C LEU A 105 -1.82 -11.95 0.17
N ALA A 106 -2.58 -11.08 0.85
CA ALA A 106 -3.75 -10.42 0.26
C ALA A 106 -3.35 -9.49 -0.88
N GLY A 107 -2.24 -8.76 -0.74
CA GLY A 107 -1.65 -7.95 -1.79
C GLY A 107 -1.34 -8.80 -3.02
N ILE A 108 -0.56 -9.87 -2.88
CA ILE A 108 -0.20 -10.76 -3.99
C ILE A 108 -1.45 -11.30 -4.71
N LEU A 109 -2.46 -11.78 -3.97
CA LEU A 109 -3.71 -12.25 -4.56
C LEU A 109 -4.45 -11.14 -5.32
N ALA A 110 -4.60 -9.97 -4.70
CA ALA A 110 -5.30 -8.83 -5.30
C ALA A 110 -4.55 -8.32 -6.54
N GLY A 111 -3.24 -8.12 -6.43
CA GLY A 111 -2.37 -7.68 -7.51
C GLY A 111 -2.35 -8.64 -8.68
N PHE A 112 -2.31 -9.95 -8.42
CA PHE A 112 -2.39 -10.97 -9.47
C PHE A 112 -3.74 -10.93 -10.17
N ALA A 113 -4.85 -10.90 -9.43
CA ALA A 113 -6.18 -10.86 -10.03
C ALA A 113 -6.47 -9.54 -10.76
N ILE A 114 -5.99 -8.39 -10.26
CA ILE A 114 -6.06 -7.09 -10.95
C ILE A 114 -5.20 -7.11 -12.22
N GLY A 115 -3.98 -7.63 -12.14
CA GLY A 115 -3.06 -7.73 -13.28
C GLY A 115 -3.63 -8.62 -14.38
N VAL A 116 -4.16 -9.78 -14.02
CA VAL A 116 -4.89 -10.66 -14.95
C VAL A 116 -6.14 -9.95 -15.49
N GLY A 117 -6.86 -9.22 -14.64
CA GLY A 117 -7.99 -8.38 -15.04
C GLY A 117 -7.61 -7.43 -16.17
N PHE A 118 -6.58 -6.61 -15.98
CA PHE A 118 -6.07 -5.68 -16.99
C PHE A 118 -5.54 -6.38 -18.25
N MET A 119 -4.91 -7.56 -18.10
CA MET A 119 -4.40 -8.36 -19.22
C MET A 119 -5.54 -8.91 -20.09
N LEU A 120 -6.67 -9.30 -19.48
CA LEU A 120 -7.83 -9.81 -20.21
C LEU A 120 -8.60 -8.67 -20.90
N LEU A 121 -8.88 -7.58 -20.17
CA LEU A 121 -9.50 -6.33 -20.66
C LEU A 121 -9.26 -5.21 -19.62
N VAL A 122 -9.07 -3.96 -20.06
CA VAL A 122 -8.85 -2.83 -19.13
C VAL A 122 -10.01 -2.65 -18.13
N ILE A 123 -11.25 -2.89 -18.57
CA ILE A 123 -12.48 -2.72 -17.78
C ILE A 123 -12.51 -3.65 -16.54
N PRO A 124 -12.31 -4.97 -16.65
CA PRO A 124 -12.25 -5.84 -15.47
C PRO A 124 -11.16 -5.42 -14.49
N GLY A 125 -9.99 -5.01 -14.97
CA GLY A 125 -8.91 -4.47 -14.11
C GLY A 125 -9.38 -3.28 -13.25
N LEU A 126 -10.09 -2.31 -13.85
CA LEU A 126 -10.65 -1.16 -13.13
C LEU A 126 -11.75 -1.56 -12.15
N PHE A 127 -12.61 -2.51 -12.52
CA PHE A 127 -13.66 -3.04 -11.64
C PHE A 127 -13.07 -3.70 -10.39
N LEU A 128 -12.06 -4.55 -10.57
CA LEU A 128 -11.33 -5.22 -9.49
C LEU A 128 -10.63 -4.21 -8.56
N LEU A 129 -10.00 -3.18 -9.12
CA LEU A 129 -9.40 -2.09 -8.34
C LEU A 129 -10.41 -1.38 -7.44
N THR A 130 -11.61 -1.14 -7.94
CA THR A 130 -12.63 -0.37 -7.22
C THR A 130 -13.17 -1.18 -6.04
N ILE A 131 -13.50 -2.45 -6.29
CA ILE A 131 -14.04 -3.37 -5.31
C ILE A 131 -13.06 -3.72 -4.20
N TRP A 132 -11.76 -3.76 -4.51
CA TRP A 132 -10.70 -4.16 -3.57
C TRP A 132 -9.91 -3.00 -2.97
N SER A 133 -10.37 -1.76 -3.17
CA SER A 133 -9.70 -0.57 -2.65
C SER A 133 -9.58 -0.53 -1.12
N VAL A 134 -10.42 -1.26 -0.38
CA VAL A 134 -10.45 -1.27 1.08
C VAL A 134 -9.98 -2.58 1.73
N ILE A 135 -9.28 -3.46 0.99
CA ILE A 135 -8.71 -4.70 1.57
C ILE A 135 -7.71 -4.39 2.68
N ALA A 136 -6.78 -3.45 2.43
CA ALA A 136 -5.74 -3.09 3.40
C ALA A 136 -6.33 -2.57 4.74
N PRO A 137 -7.24 -1.59 4.76
CA PRO A 137 -7.88 -1.16 6.01
C PRO A 137 -8.73 -2.27 6.66
N SER A 138 -9.37 -3.15 5.89
CA SER A 138 -10.09 -4.31 6.45
C SER A 138 -9.15 -5.25 7.23
N ILE A 139 -7.91 -5.42 6.78
CA ILE A 139 -6.92 -6.30 7.44
C ILE A 139 -6.33 -5.59 8.66
N VAL A 140 -5.96 -4.32 8.54
CA VAL A 140 -5.24 -3.58 9.59
C VAL A 140 -6.17 -3.12 10.72
N VAL A 141 -7.38 -2.65 10.39
CA VAL A 141 -8.33 -2.09 11.36
C VAL A 141 -9.27 -3.16 11.91
N GLU A 142 -9.81 -4.03 11.04
CA GLU A 142 -10.76 -5.06 11.45
C GLU A 142 -10.09 -6.42 11.78
N GLY A 143 -8.75 -6.54 11.66
CA GLY A 143 -8.01 -7.77 11.96
C GLY A 143 -8.40 -8.97 11.08
N LYS A 144 -9.01 -8.72 9.91
CA LYS A 144 -9.57 -9.76 9.05
C LYS A 144 -8.47 -10.61 8.41
N ARG A 145 -8.74 -11.91 8.26
CA ARG A 145 -7.88 -12.82 7.50
C ARG A 145 -8.09 -12.61 6.00
N VAL A 146 -7.12 -13.03 5.18
CA VAL A 146 -7.10 -12.80 3.72
C VAL A 146 -8.47 -12.98 3.05
N PRO A 147 -9.13 -14.17 3.06
CA PRO A 147 -10.39 -14.36 2.34
C PRO A 147 -11.54 -13.48 2.87
N GLU A 148 -11.57 -13.20 4.17
CA GLU A 148 -12.59 -12.36 4.80
C GLU A 148 -12.42 -10.89 4.43
N ALA A 149 -11.18 -10.43 4.24
CA ALA A 149 -10.89 -9.06 3.79
C ALA A 149 -11.40 -8.79 2.36
N PHE A 150 -11.26 -9.77 1.45
CA PHE A 150 -11.80 -9.67 0.09
C PHE A 150 -13.33 -9.57 0.09
N SER A 151 -14.00 -10.42 0.87
CA SER A 151 -15.47 -10.40 0.98
C SER A 151 -15.98 -9.12 1.65
N ARG A 152 -15.28 -8.65 2.68
CA ARG A 152 -15.62 -7.40 3.38
C ARG A 152 -15.48 -6.18 2.47
N SER A 153 -14.40 -6.12 1.68
CA SER A 153 -14.19 -5.05 0.71
C SER A 153 -15.31 -4.96 -0.32
N LEU A 154 -15.77 -6.12 -0.83
CA LEU A 154 -16.93 -6.22 -1.70
C LEU A 154 -18.23 -5.69 -1.06
N GLN A 155 -18.43 -5.93 0.24
CA GLN A 155 -19.63 -5.47 0.95
C GLN A 155 -19.63 -3.96 1.21
N LEU A 156 -18.46 -3.35 1.39
CA LEU A 156 -18.32 -1.93 1.69
C LEU A 156 -18.40 -1.04 0.44
N VAL A 157 -18.10 -1.58 -0.73
CA VAL A 157 -18.15 -0.85 -2.02
C VAL A 157 -19.53 -0.94 -2.69
N ARG A 158 -20.44 -1.79 -2.18
CA ARG A 158 -21.78 -2.04 -2.72
C ARG A 158 -22.83 -1.17 -2.04
#